data_AF-A0A0N4UBC6-F1
#
_entry.id   AF-A0A0N4UBC6-F1
#
_cell.length_a   1.000
_cell.length_b   1.000
_cell.length_c   1.000
_cell.angle_alpha   90.00
_cell.angle_beta   90.00
_cell.angle_gamma   90.00
#
_symmetry.space_group_name_H-M   'P 1'
#
loop_
_entity.id
_entity.type
_entity.pdbx_description
1 polymer ?
#
loop_
_entity_poly.entity_id
_entity_poly.type
_entity_poly.pdbx_seq_one_letter_code
_entity_poly.pdbx_strand_id
1 'polypeptide(L)'
;MDDEIYEIVDFHANERLDLLKESCRFRREVFCDELKIAENPEIDDSECFHIVALRKSAQSSQAVAVCRLHCLPPFIKLDQFAVSKVYRGQRLGESLLARAVHICERNFPQYILVIFSNALASEFFRKYGFICVKDSFVFNGELHQEGCKPRLSFMQFSLNKNVIGYSLIRIYRECAFAVNQGNFKRSVELEKFGLTIAWEKLNTGHYAKVDDAWRELYSTFSACKAVRLAYAGNHKDALKACDMGLIMGGDIDGFSLSYYAHYLHSLLPLPIANKILQVYIFIPRSLENSRSIKKLERPSLEEFCRLIAKGEPVIFTGLVSEWPAYSKWNFQYLCDLIGHRTVPIEIGSSYADDDWSQILMTFTEFFNEFLVQKSDRGMGYLAQHRLFDQIPQLLDDIIIPDYCAFGEGGIDKTDLNIWIGPADTVSPLHTDPKSNIFCQISGRKFLRLIPYCQTHLVYPNKDGFLRNTSQVDAGNPDLLSFPLFGMTNVYDCILAPGDCLYIPQAFWHYVRSLDPSISVSCWFKIDNK
;
A
#
# COMPACT_ATOMS: atom_id res chain seq x y z
N MET A 1 50.09 -20.47 14.58
CA MET A 1 48.77 -21.04 14.88
C MET A 1 48.28 -21.55 13.56
N ASP A 2 48.12 -22.86 13.42
CA ASP A 2 47.67 -23.46 12.16
C ASP A 2 46.38 -22.77 11.71
N ASP A 3 46.38 -22.20 10.51
CA ASP A 3 45.16 -21.74 9.84
C ASP A 3 44.34 -23.00 9.54
N GLU A 4 43.53 -23.44 10.50
CA GLU A 4 42.55 -24.49 10.26
C GLU A 4 41.56 -23.97 9.21
N ILE A 5 41.69 -24.50 8.00
CA ILE A 5 40.80 -24.15 6.89
C ILE A 5 39.46 -24.82 7.14
N TYR A 6 38.45 -24.01 7.46
CA TYR A 6 37.06 -24.43 7.46
C TYR A 6 36.43 -24.15 6.10
N GLU A 7 35.58 -25.06 5.65
CA GLU A 7 34.74 -24.85 4.48
C GLU A 7 33.32 -24.51 4.94
N ILE A 8 32.77 -23.39 4.46
CA ILE A 8 31.36 -23.05 4.68
C ILE A 8 30.57 -23.51 3.49
N VAL A 9 29.62 -24.42 3.72
CA VAL A 9 28.74 -24.98 2.70
C VAL A 9 27.32 -24.61 3.06
N ASP A 10 26.55 -24.20 2.05
CA ASP A 10 25.11 -24.01 2.16
C ASP A 10 24.38 -24.92 1.18
N PHE A 11 23.23 -25.45 1.59
CA PHE A 11 22.49 -26.47 0.86
C PHE A 11 21.01 -26.47 1.27
N HIS A 12 20.12 -26.85 0.36
CA HIS A 12 18.75 -27.21 0.73
C HIS A 12 18.75 -28.62 1.33
N ALA A 13 17.95 -28.89 2.36
CA ALA A 13 17.94 -30.18 3.05
C ALA A 13 17.78 -31.39 2.11
N ASN A 14 16.98 -31.23 1.05
CA ASN A 14 16.74 -32.24 0.00
C ASN A 14 17.94 -32.50 -0.94
N GLU A 15 19.00 -31.69 -0.91
CA GLU A 15 20.14 -31.80 -1.83
C GLU A 15 21.30 -32.61 -1.25
N ARG A 16 21.56 -32.51 0.06
CA ARG A 16 22.75 -33.07 0.72
C ARG A 16 22.41 -33.75 2.05
N LEU A 17 21.79 -34.92 1.94
CA LEU A 17 21.36 -35.72 3.10
C LEU A 17 22.52 -36.10 4.04
N ASP A 18 23.73 -36.24 3.51
CA ASP A 18 24.96 -36.46 4.29
C ASP A 18 25.27 -35.27 5.21
N LEU A 19 25.22 -34.06 4.68
CA LEU A 19 25.44 -32.81 5.44
C LEU A 19 24.28 -32.50 6.38
N LEU A 20 23.04 -32.85 6.00
CA LEU A 20 21.90 -32.73 6.90
C LEU A 20 22.08 -33.62 8.13
N LYS A 21 22.40 -34.91 7.94
CA LYS A 21 22.68 -35.85 9.05
C LYS A 21 23.81 -35.35 9.94
N GLU A 22 24.88 -34.84 9.35
CA GLU A 22 26.01 -34.25 10.08
C GLU A 22 25.58 -33.01 10.88
N SER A 23 24.77 -32.14 10.29
CA SER A 23 24.21 -30.95 10.94
C SER A 23 23.25 -31.33 12.07
N CYS A 24 22.40 -32.34 11.90
CA CYS A 24 21.53 -32.86 12.97
C CYS A 24 22.34 -33.46 14.12
N ARG A 25 23.37 -34.27 13.82
CA ARG A 25 24.27 -34.82 14.85
C ARG A 25 24.93 -33.70 15.66
N PHE A 26 25.47 -32.70 14.97
CA PHE A 26 26.13 -31.55 15.60
C PHE A 26 25.16 -30.70 16.44
N ARG A 27 23.93 -30.47 15.95
CA ARG A 27 22.88 -29.78 16.72
C ARG A 27 22.53 -30.53 17.99
N ARG A 28 22.39 -31.87 17.94
CA ARG A 28 22.13 -32.69 19.13
C ARG A 28 23.26 -32.56 20.15
N GLU A 29 24.52 -32.62 19.70
CA GLU A 29 25.69 -32.42 20.56
C GLU A 29 25.67 -31.05 21.27
N VAL A 30 25.37 -29.97 20.55
CA VAL A 30 25.37 -28.62 21.15
C VAL A 30 24.11 -28.34 21.99
N PHE A 31 22.92 -28.58 21.44
CA PHE A 31 21.67 -28.19 22.12
C PHE A 31 21.25 -29.20 23.18
N CYS A 32 21.32 -30.50 22.90
CA CYS A 32 20.89 -31.54 23.84
C CYS A 32 22.01 -31.89 24.83
N ASP A 33 23.23 -32.17 24.35
CA ASP A 33 24.29 -32.66 25.23
C ASP A 33 24.97 -31.53 26.01
N GLU A 34 25.36 -30.43 25.35
CA GLU A 34 26.02 -29.29 26.00
C GLU A 34 25.01 -28.38 26.74
N LEU A 35 23.94 -27.94 26.09
CA LEU A 35 23.00 -26.95 26.65
C LEU A 35 21.82 -27.56 27.42
N LYS A 36 21.69 -28.90 27.44
CA LYS A 36 20.62 -29.64 28.14
C LYS A 36 19.20 -29.21 27.74
N ILE A 37 19.02 -28.81 26.47
CA ILE A 37 17.71 -28.50 25.90
C ILE A 37 17.06 -29.82 25.46
N ALA A 38 15.79 -30.01 25.82
CA ALA A 38 15.03 -31.19 25.43
C ALA A 38 15.06 -31.35 23.91
N GLU A 39 15.30 -32.59 23.45
CA GLU A 39 15.31 -32.88 22.03
C GLU A 39 13.91 -32.61 21.45
N ASN A 40 13.82 -31.60 20.58
CA ASN A 40 12.62 -31.33 19.82
C ASN A 40 12.74 -32.14 18.53
N PRO A 41 11.82 -33.08 18.23
CA PRO A 41 11.79 -33.72 16.92
C PRO A 41 11.51 -32.63 15.88
N GLU A 42 12.53 -32.16 15.19
CA GLU A 42 12.40 -31.15 14.14
C GLU A 42 11.72 -31.81 12.92
N ILE A 43 10.38 -31.81 12.93
CA ILE A 43 9.54 -32.42 11.89
C ILE A 43 9.69 -31.69 10.54
N ASP A 44 10.17 -30.45 10.53
CA ASP A 44 10.18 -29.57 9.34
C ASP A 44 11.59 -29.35 8.72
N ASP A 45 12.59 -30.15 9.09
CA ASP A 45 13.97 -29.95 8.61
C ASP A 45 14.12 -30.16 7.09
N SER A 46 13.22 -30.90 6.41
CA SER A 46 13.33 -31.19 4.98
C SER A 46 13.05 -30.00 4.05
N GLU A 47 12.34 -28.98 4.53
CA GLU A 47 11.98 -27.78 3.76
C GLU A 47 12.88 -26.57 4.10
N CYS A 48 13.92 -26.79 4.89
CA CYS A 48 14.81 -25.73 5.34
C CYS A 48 16.08 -25.63 4.49
N PHE A 49 16.65 -24.42 4.46
CA PHE A 49 18.00 -24.18 3.93
C PHE A 49 19.00 -24.23 5.08
N HIS A 50 20.16 -24.84 4.87
CA HIS A 50 21.16 -25.05 5.91
C HIS A 50 22.49 -24.41 5.51
N ILE A 51 23.21 -23.90 6.50
CA ILE A 51 24.58 -23.40 6.36
C ILE A 51 25.41 -24.13 7.42
N VAL A 52 26.49 -24.78 7.00
CA VAL A 52 27.38 -25.55 7.86
C VAL A 52 28.83 -25.14 7.64
N ALA A 53 29.57 -24.97 8.73
CA ALA A 53 31.03 -24.89 8.68
C ALA A 53 31.60 -26.28 8.97
N LEU A 54 32.37 -26.81 8.02
CA LEU A 54 33.00 -28.12 8.10
C LEU A 54 34.50 -27.96 8.35
N ARG A 55 35.03 -28.65 9.35
CA ARG A 55 36.46 -28.89 9.48
C ARG A 55 36.81 -30.13 8.67
N LYS A 56 37.67 -29.96 7.67
CA LYS A 56 38.22 -31.08 6.91
C LYS A 56 39.41 -31.66 7.64
N SER A 57 39.34 -32.94 7.99
CA SER A 57 40.50 -33.77 8.28
C SER A 57 40.78 -34.69 7.09
N ALA A 58 41.96 -35.31 7.04
CA ALA A 58 42.30 -36.26 5.99
C ALA A 58 41.33 -37.46 5.87
N GLN A 59 40.48 -37.71 6.89
CA GLN A 59 39.64 -38.90 7.00
C GLN A 59 38.14 -38.60 7.19
N SER A 60 37.77 -37.37 7.59
CA SER A 60 36.36 -36.99 7.79
C SER A 60 36.17 -35.47 7.71
N SER A 61 34.98 -35.06 7.26
CA SER A 61 34.50 -33.69 7.43
C SER A 61 33.57 -33.65 8.63
N GLN A 62 33.87 -32.81 9.61
CA GLN A 62 33.06 -32.69 10.81
C GLN A 62 32.44 -31.30 10.87
N ALA A 63 31.12 -31.21 11.09
CA ALA A 63 30.47 -29.94 11.38
C ALA A 63 31.01 -29.34 12.67
N VAL A 64 31.47 -28.09 12.60
CA VAL A 64 31.96 -27.31 13.73
C VAL A 64 31.07 -26.10 14.03
N ALA A 65 30.19 -25.72 13.10
CA ALA A 65 29.14 -24.74 13.29
C ALA A 65 28.00 -24.94 12.28
N VAL A 66 26.78 -24.54 12.65
CA VAL A 66 25.57 -24.69 11.83
C VAL A 66 24.62 -23.51 12.01
N CYS A 67 23.81 -23.24 10.99
CA CYS A 67 22.69 -22.30 11.00
C CYS A 67 21.61 -22.83 10.04
N ARG A 68 20.35 -22.80 10.47
CA ARG A 68 19.19 -23.13 9.63
C ARG A 68 18.43 -21.86 9.26
N LEU A 69 18.07 -21.73 7.99
CA LEU A 69 17.14 -20.72 7.49
C LEU A 69 15.78 -21.39 7.32
N HIS A 70 14.83 -21.02 8.17
CA HIS A 70 13.45 -21.46 8.06
C HIS A 70 12.64 -20.37 7.37
N CYS A 71 12.28 -20.58 6.11
CA CYS A 71 11.51 -19.64 5.31
C CYS A 71 10.03 -19.71 5.71
N LEU A 72 9.53 -18.65 6.34
CA LEU A 72 8.17 -18.51 6.86
C LEU A 72 7.59 -17.18 6.36
N PRO A 73 7.12 -17.09 5.09
CA PRO A 73 6.72 -15.83 4.48
C PRO A 73 5.78 -15.00 5.39
N PRO A 74 6.02 -13.69 5.58
CA PRO A 74 7.04 -12.84 4.95
C PRO A 74 8.39 -12.80 5.69
N PHE A 75 8.68 -13.77 6.57
CA PHE A 75 9.88 -13.83 7.39
C PHE A 75 10.83 -14.96 6.94
N ILE A 76 12.10 -14.82 7.29
CA ILE A 76 13.04 -15.94 7.34
C ILE A 76 13.60 -15.98 8.74
N LYS A 77 13.41 -17.10 9.42
CA LYS A 77 13.89 -17.29 10.79
C LYS A 77 15.25 -17.97 10.76
N LEU A 78 16.26 -17.31 11.32
CA LEU A 78 17.54 -17.93 11.64
C LEU A 78 17.36 -18.79 12.89
N ASP A 79 17.42 -20.10 12.70
CA ASP A 79 17.21 -21.10 13.74
C ASP A 79 18.43 -22.00 13.90
N GLN A 80 18.48 -22.70 15.04
CA GLN A 80 19.48 -23.72 15.36
C GLN A 80 20.93 -23.23 15.12
N PHE A 81 21.17 -21.95 15.41
CA PHE A 81 22.47 -21.31 15.22
C PHE A 81 23.44 -21.74 16.31
N ALA A 82 24.46 -22.53 15.96
CA ALA A 82 25.39 -23.11 16.92
C ALA A 82 26.83 -23.11 16.40
N VAL A 83 27.78 -22.88 17.33
CA VAL A 83 29.24 -23.01 17.10
C VAL A 83 29.81 -23.88 18.20
N SER A 84 30.64 -24.85 17.83
CA SER A 84 31.25 -25.82 18.74
C SER A 84 32.11 -25.09 19.75
N LYS A 85 32.05 -25.51 21.02
CA LYS A 85 32.72 -24.85 22.15
C LYS A 85 34.23 -24.64 21.91
N VAL A 86 34.91 -25.58 21.25
CA VAL A 86 36.35 -25.53 20.95
C VAL A 86 36.68 -24.46 19.89
N TYR A 87 35.71 -24.10 19.05
CA TYR A 87 35.86 -23.17 17.93
C TYR A 87 35.18 -21.82 18.17
N ARG A 88 34.59 -21.60 19.35
CA ARG A 88 34.07 -20.28 19.75
C ARG A 88 35.24 -19.29 19.80
N GLY A 89 35.00 -18.08 19.30
CA GLY A 89 36.04 -17.04 19.18
C GLY A 89 36.81 -17.07 17.85
N GLN A 90 36.66 -18.10 17.01
CA GLN A 90 37.31 -18.18 15.69
C GLN A 90 36.48 -17.56 14.55
N ARG A 91 35.55 -16.64 14.86
CA ARG A 91 34.70 -15.92 13.89
C ARG A 91 33.85 -16.82 12.95
N LEU A 92 33.67 -18.11 13.29
CA LEU A 92 32.79 -19.00 12.53
C LEU A 92 31.36 -18.46 12.49
N GLY A 93 30.80 -18.06 13.65
CA GLY A 93 29.46 -17.48 13.73
C GLY A 93 29.28 -16.25 12.81
N GLU A 94 30.27 -15.35 12.78
CA GLU A 94 30.28 -14.20 11.85
C GLU A 94 30.18 -14.64 10.39
N SER A 95 30.87 -15.74 10.05
CA SER A 95 30.92 -16.27 8.70
C SER A 95 29.62 -16.98 8.30
N LEU A 96 28.96 -17.72 9.21
CA LEU A 96 27.62 -18.27 8.96
C LEU A 96 26.58 -17.17 8.78
N LEU A 97 26.60 -16.15 9.66
CA LEU A 97 25.63 -15.06 9.61
C LEU A 97 25.79 -14.22 8.33
N ALA A 98 27.03 -13.93 7.92
CA ALA A 98 27.30 -13.25 6.65
C ALA A 98 26.76 -14.05 5.45
N ARG A 99 26.92 -15.38 5.46
CA ARG A 99 26.39 -16.26 4.43
C ARG A 99 24.86 -16.26 4.42
N ALA A 100 24.23 -16.32 5.61
CA ALA A 100 22.79 -16.29 5.77
C ALA A 100 22.17 -15.00 5.22
N VAL A 101 22.72 -13.84 5.61
CA VAL A 101 22.29 -12.53 5.11
C VAL A 101 22.42 -12.48 3.60
N HIS A 102 23.55 -12.91 3.03
CA HIS A 102 23.76 -12.93 1.58
C HIS A 102 22.74 -13.80 0.83
N ILE A 103 22.42 -15.00 1.35
CA ILE A 103 21.40 -15.89 0.77
C ILE A 103 20.02 -15.22 0.82
N CYS A 104 19.66 -14.61 1.95
CA CYS A 104 18.36 -13.97 2.14
C CYS A 104 18.21 -12.74 1.25
N GLU A 105 19.20 -11.86 1.20
CA GLU A 105 19.19 -10.66 0.34
C GLU A 105 19.12 -11.01 -1.15
N ARG A 106 19.79 -12.10 -1.56
CA ARG A 106 19.82 -12.53 -2.96
C ARG A 106 18.53 -13.20 -3.42
N ASN A 107 17.98 -14.10 -2.59
CA ASN A 107 16.88 -14.98 -3.00
C ASN A 107 15.51 -14.53 -2.48
N PHE A 108 15.48 -13.78 -1.37
CA PHE A 108 14.26 -13.35 -0.69
C PHE A 108 14.35 -11.87 -0.26
N PRO A 109 14.65 -10.93 -1.17
CA PRO A 109 14.86 -9.52 -0.84
C PRO A 109 13.66 -8.85 -0.15
N GLN A 110 12.46 -9.40 -0.34
CA GLN A 110 11.21 -8.93 0.24
C GLN A 110 10.90 -9.50 1.63
N TYR A 111 11.67 -10.49 2.13
CA TYR A 111 11.42 -11.12 3.43
C TYR A 111 12.24 -10.49 4.56
N ILE A 112 11.67 -10.49 5.76
CA ILE A 112 12.32 -9.96 6.96
C ILE A 112 13.09 -11.07 7.65
N LEU A 113 14.41 -10.91 7.80
CA LEU A 113 15.25 -11.83 8.54
C LEU A 113 15.09 -11.63 10.05
N VAL A 114 14.70 -12.68 10.77
CA VAL A 114 14.46 -12.68 12.22
C VAL A 114 15.30 -13.74 12.92
N ILE A 115 15.69 -13.47 14.16
CA ILE A 115 16.36 -14.44 15.03
C ILE A 115 15.89 -14.28 16.47
N PHE A 116 15.59 -15.41 17.11
CA PHE A 116 15.40 -15.45 18.56
C PHE A 116 16.72 -15.80 19.21
N SER A 117 17.33 -14.82 19.88
CA SER A 117 18.63 -14.98 20.53
C SER A 117 18.55 -14.54 21.99
N ASN A 118 19.41 -15.09 22.83
CA ASN A 118 19.58 -14.59 24.17
C ASN A 118 20.13 -13.15 24.15
N ALA A 119 19.84 -12.36 25.18
CA ALA A 119 20.24 -10.95 25.23
C ALA A 119 21.76 -10.75 25.08
N LEU A 120 22.57 -11.73 25.51
CA LEU A 120 24.03 -11.71 25.40
C LEU A 120 24.53 -11.75 23.94
N ALA A 121 23.79 -12.37 23.03
CA ALA A 121 24.13 -12.42 21.60
C ALA A 121 23.63 -11.20 20.82
N SER A 122 22.85 -10.30 21.44
CA SER A 122 22.23 -9.17 20.73
C SER A 122 23.25 -8.23 20.09
N GLU A 123 24.41 -8.00 20.72
CA GLU A 123 25.47 -7.14 20.16
C GLU A 123 26.11 -7.76 18.91
N PHE A 124 26.23 -9.09 18.87
CA PHE A 124 26.72 -9.82 17.70
C PHE A 124 25.79 -9.61 16.50
N PHE A 125 24.48 -9.81 16.66
CA PHE A 125 23.52 -9.62 15.57
C PHE A 125 23.36 -8.15 15.16
N ARG A 126 23.44 -7.20 16.10
CA ARG A 126 23.37 -5.76 15.80
C ARG A 126 24.44 -5.30 14.81
N LYS A 127 25.63 -5.90 14.81
CA LYS A 127 26.70 -5.60 13.83
C LYS A 127 26.30 -5.91 12.39
N TYR A 128 25.30 -6.76 12.19
CA TYR A 128 24.74 -7.15 10.88
C TYR A 128 23.39 -6.50 10.59
N GLY A 129 23.02 -5.44 11.32
CA GLY A 129 21.78 -4.70 11.09
C GLY A 129 20.54 -5.27 11.78
N PHE A 130 20.67 -6.32 12.60
CA PHE A 130 19.54 -6.80 13.40
C PHE A 130 19.20 -5.80 14.50
N ILE A 131 17.91 -5.62 14.72
CA ILE A 131 17.38 -4.78 15.78
C ILE A 131 16.79 -5.72 16.84
N CYS A 132 17.25 -5.57 18.08
CA CYS A 132 16.68 -6.33 19.20
C CYS A 132 15.28 -5.80 19.47
N VAL A 133 14.28 -6.65 19.25
CA VAL A 133 12.89 -6.42 19.63
C VAL A 133 12.73 -7.04 21.01
N LYS A 134 12.62 -6.21 22.06
CA LYS A 134 12.69 -6.69 23.46
C LYS A 134 11.41 -7.36 23.95
N ASP A 135 10.28 -7.18 23.29
CA ASP A 135 9.00 -7.79 23.63
C ASP A 135 8.16 -8.05 22.36
N SER A 136 7.59 -9.25 22.26
CA SER A 136 6.57 -9.81 21.34
C SER A 136 6.33 -9.16 19.96
N PHE A 137 6.52 -9.94 18.89
CA PHE A 137 5.84 -9.72 17.61
C PHE A 137 4.34 -10.01 17.76
N VAL A 138 3.52 -9.22 17.08
CA VAL A 138 2.07 -9.39 17.04
C VAL A 138 1.72 -10.48 16.04
N PHE A 139 1.33 -11.63 16.58
CA PHE A 139 0.59 -12.68 15.90
C PHE A 139 -0.81 -12.63 16.54
N ASN A 140 -1.89 -12.37 15.77
CA ASN A 140 -3.28 -12.19 16.23
C ASN A 140 -3.74 -10.81 16.77
N GLY A 141 -3.36 -9.70 16.14
CA GLY A 141 -4.21 -8.48 16.18
C GLY A 141 -4.02 -7.44 17.31
N GLU A 142 -2.93 -7.43 18.07
CA GLU A 142 -2.61 -6.37 19.06
C GLU A 142 -1.27 -5.67 18.79
N LEU A 143 -1.25 -4.45 18.24
CA LEU A 143 -0.06 -3.67 17.82
C LEU A 143 0.99 -3.43 18.95
N HIS A 144 2.23 -3.93 18.80
CA HIS A 144 3.33 -3.71 19.76
C HIS A 144 4.25 -2.51 19.36
N GLN A 145 4.56 -1.68 20.37
CA GLN A 145 4.95 -0.25 20.30
C GLN A 145 6.31 0.11 19.65
N GLU A 146 7.29 -0.79 19.54
CA GLU A 146 8.62 -0.49 18.98
C GLU A 146 8.84 -1.02 17.55
N GLY A 147 8.04 -2.00 17.11
CA GLY A 147 8.22 -2.66 15.82
C GLY A 147 7.76 -1.83 14.61
N CYS A 148 6.94 -0.81 14.82
CA CYS A 148 6.36 -0.01 13.74
C CYS A 148 7.22 1.17 13.29
N LYS A 149 8.35 1.46 13.95
CA LYS A 149 9.21 2.59 13.57
C LYS A 149 9.95 2.28 12.26
N PRO A 150 9.91 3.15 11.23
CA PRO A 150 10.63 2.95 9.99
C PRO A 150 12.14 2.88 10.24
N ARG A 151 12.82 1.92 9.59
CA ARG A 151 14.27 1.80 9.67
C ARG A 151 14.95 2.87 8.84
N LEU A 152 15.11 4.07 9.40
CA LEU A 152 15.61 5.22 8.66
C LEU A 152 16.96 5.02 7.98
N SER A 153 17.86 4.18 8.50
CA SER A 153 19.19 3.92 7.92
C SER A 153 19.27 2.67 7.04
N PHE A 154 18.22 1.83 7.05
CA PHE A 154 18.16 0.54 6.37
C PHE A 154 16.84 0.38 5.62
N MET A 155 16.36 1.45 4.99
CA MET A 155 15.21 1.32 4.10
C MET A 155 15.60 0.36 2.98
N GLN A 156 14.74 -0.64 2.73
CA GLN A 156 15.05 -1.75 1.82
C GLN A 156 15.33 -1.27 0.39
N PHE A 157 14.88 -0.07 0.04
CA PHE A 157 15.08 0.51 -1.27
C PHE A 157 16.33 1.41 -1.35
N SER A 158 17.13 1.21 -2.40
CA SER A 158 18.23 2.11 -2.75
C SER A 158 17.73 3.21 -3.68
N LEU A 159 17.61 4.44 -3.16
CA LEU A 159 17.30 5.64 -3.96
C LEU A 159 18.14 5.67 -5.24
N ASN A 160 17.49 5.95 -6.38
CA ASN A 160 18.18 5.96 -7.67
C ASN A 160 19.23 7.08 -7.73
N LYS A 161 20.48 6.70 -7.49
CA LYS A 161 21.65 7.59 -7.48
C LYS A 161 21.90 8.34 -8.79
N ASN A 162 21.42 7.81 -9.92
CA ASN A 162 21.58 8.44 -11.22
C ASN A 162 20.60 9.60 -11.42
N VAL A 163 19.50 9.62 -10.66
CA VAL A 163 18.46 10.66 -10.70
C VAL A 163 18.65 11.66 -9.57
N ILE A 164 18.77 11.17 -8.34
CA ILE A 164 18.86 12.01 -7.13
C ILE A 164 20.27 12.57 -6.92
N GLY A 165 21.28 11.84 -7.34
CA GLY A 165 22.68 12.18 -7.10
C GLY A 165 23.18 11.79 -5.70
N TYR A 166 24.47 11.46 -5.63
CA TYR A 166 25.13 10.96 -4.42
C TYR A 166 25.07 11.94 -3.24
N SER A 167 25.14 13.26 -3.50
CA SER A 167 25.15 14.28 -2.44
C SER A 167 23.85 14.31 -1.65
N LEU A 168 22.69 14.22 -2.32
CA LEU A 168 21.39 14.20 -1.65
C LEU A 168 21.16 12.89 -0.89
N ILE A 169 21.59 11.75 -1.46
CA ILE A 169 21.54 10.46 -0.76
C ILE A 169 22.40 10.49 0.51
N ARG A 170 23.58 11.12 0.45
CA ARG A 170 24.43 11.31 1.64
C ARG A 170 23.75 12.18 2.69
N ILE A 171 23.09 13.26 2.29
CA ILE A 171 22.34 14.15 3.19
C ILE A 171 21.20 13.40 3.87
N TYR A 172 20.44 12.59 3.15
CA TYR A 172 19.42 11.72 3.73
C TYR A 172 20.03 10.74 4.75
N ARG A 173 21.14 10.07 4.43
CA ARG A 173 21.83 9.16 5.37
C ARG A 173 22.29 9.88 6.64
N GLU A 174 22.85 11.09 6.50
CA GLU A 174 23.24 11.92 7.64
C GLU A 174 22.03 12.36 8.46
N CYS A 175 20.90 12.67 7.81
CA CYS A 175 19.64 12.99 8.45
C CYS A 175 19.12 11.80 9.28
N ALA A 176 19.02 10.62 8.67
CA ALA A 176 18.62 9.38 9.34
C ALA A 176 19.51 9.08 10.55
N PHE A 177 20.83 9.24 10.38
CA PHE A 177 21.80 9.06 11.47
C PHE A 177 21.58 10.08 12.60
N ALA A 178 21.39 11.36 12.27
CA ALA A 178 21.12 12.41 13.25
C ALA A 178 19.83 12.14 14.04
N VAL A 179 18.76 11.69 13.40
CA VAL A 179 17.52 11.27 14.10
C VAL A 179 17.79 10.10 15.05
N ASN A 180 18.46 9.05 14.57
CA ASN A 180 18.77 7.86 15.37
C ASN A 180 19.68 8.16 16.58
N GLN A 181 20.54 9.18 16.49
CA GLN A 181 21.39 9.63 17.58
C GLN A 181 20.73 10.65 18.53
N GLY A 182 19.48 11.07 18.26
CA GLY A 182 18.83 12.13 19.01
C GLY A 182 19.39 13.54 18.73
N ASN A 183 20.19 13.72 17.67
CA ASN A 183 20.70 15.03 17.25
C ASN A 183 19.65 15.77 16.42
N PHE A 184 18.56 16.17 17.08
CA PHE A 184 17.38 16.74 16.42
C PHE A 184 17.62 18.13 15.81
N LYS A 185 18.58 18.90 16.34
CA LYS A 185 18.96 20.18 15.71
C LYS A 185 19.50 19.93 14.31
N ARG A 186 20.43 18.97 14.18
CA ARG A 186 21.01 18.61 12.89
C ARG A 186 19.98 18.00 11.95
N SER A 187 19.13 17.10 12.45
CA SER A 187 18.15 16.47 11.57
C SER A 187 17.11 17.47 11.06
N VAL A 188 16.65 18.45 11.86
CA VAL A 188 15.72 19.50 11.39
C VAL A 188 16.29 20.29 10.22
N GLU A 189 17.58 20.66 10.27
CA GLU A 189 18.26 21.36 9.18
C GLU A 189 18.27 20.51 7.90
N LEU A 190 18.61 19.23 8.02
CA LEU A 190 18.73 18.31 6.89
C LEU A 190 17.36 17.90 6.32
N GLU A 191 16.36 17.66 7.17
CA GLU A 191 14.97 17.39 6.80
C GLU A 191 14.40 18.55 5.99
N LYS A 192 14.55 19.79 6.49
CA LYS A 192 14.06 20.99 5.81
C LYS A 192 14.69 21.12 4.43
N PHE A 193 16.01 20.97 4.35
CA PHE A 193 16.73 21.05 3.08
C PHE A 193 16.28 19.97 2.09
N GLY A 194 16.24 18.71 2.54
CA GLY A 194 15.87 17.57 1.71
C GLY A 194 14.42 17.63 1.20
N LEU A 195 13.48 17.95 2.08
CA LEU A 195 12.06 18.09 1.73
C LEU A 195 11.82 19.25 0.77
N THR A 196 12.48 20.39 0.94
CA THR A 196 12.35 21.53 0.01
C THR A 196 12.80 21.15 -1.40
N ILE A 197 13.96 20.51 -1.53
CA ILE A 197 14.46 20.09 -2.85
C ILE A 197 13.55 19.06 -3.50
N ALA A 198 13.14 18.03 -2.74
CA ALA A 198 12.24 17.01 -3.26
C ALA A 198 10.89 17.64 -3.68
N TRP A 199 10.34 18.55 -2.88
CA TRP A 199 9.10 19.28 -3.19
C TRP A 199 9.21 20.08 -4.50
N GLU A 200 10.28 20.87 -4.67
CA GLU A 200 10.49 21.64 -5.90
C GLU A 200 10.55 20.74 -7.13
N LYS A 201 11.22 19.58 -7.01
CA LYS A 201 11.32 18.60 -8.10
C LYS A 201 9.98 17.94 -8.43
N LEU A 202 9.20 17.56 -7.42
CA LEU A 202 7.86 17.01 -7.60
C LEU A 202 6.90 18.00 -8.26
N ASN A 203 7.09 19.30 -8.04
CA ASN A 203 6.29 20.36 -8.63
C ASN A 203 6.94 20.96 -9.89
N THR A 204 7.95 20.30 -10.47
CA THR A 204 8.53 20.70 -11.74
C THR A 204 7.80 20.01 -12.90
N GLY A 205 6.87 20.73 -13.53
CA GLY A 205 6.14 20.22 -14.70
C GLY A 205 5.00 19.27 -14.31
N HIS A 206 4.60 18.41 -15.25
CA HIS A 206 3.49 17.48 -15.03
C HIS A 206 3.92 16.35 -14.09
N TYR A 207 3.18 16.11 -13.01
CA TYR A 207 3.53 15.15 -11.95
C TYR A 207 3.85 13.74 -12.49
N ALA A 208 3.11 13.26 -13.50
CA ALA A 208 3.35 11.96 -14.15
C ALA A 208 4.67 11.87 -14.96
N LYS A 209 5.35 13.00 -15.22
CA LYS A 209 6.65 13.04 -15.89
C LYS A 209 7.83 13.16 -14.92
N VAL A 210 7.55 13.35 -13.63
CA VAL A 210 8.59 13.40 -12.61
C VAL A 210 9.01 11.97 -12.28
N ASP A 211 10.32 11.73 -12.27
CA ASP A 211 10.89 10.43 -11.94
C ASP A 211 10.55 10.03 -10.48
N ASP A 212 10.14 8.77 -10.31
CA ASP A 212 9.70 8.21 -9.03
C ASP A 212 10.77 8.30 -7.94
N ALA A 213 12.05 8.39 -8.28
CA ALA A 213 13.10 8.56 -7.29
C ALA A 213 12.94 9.84 -6.45
N TRP A 214 12.34 10.91 -7.00
CA TRP A 214 12.07 12.14 -6.25
C TRP A 214 10.92 11.97 -5.24
N ARG A 215 9.95 11.11 -5.58
CA ARG A 215 8.84 10.72 -4.73
C ARG A 215 9.36 9.93 -3.53
N GLU A 216 10.17 8.91 -3.79
CA GLU A 216 10.85 8.13 -2.77
C GLU A 216 11.71 9.02 -1.86
N LEU A 217 12.48 9.96 -2.43
CA LEU A 217 13.28 10.90 -1.66
C LEU A 217 12.42 11.74 -0.70
N TYR A 218 11.27 12.25 -1.18
CA TYR A 218 10.34 13.01 -0.34
C TYR A 218 9.82 12.14 0.82
N SER A 219 9.41 10.91 0.53
CA SER A 219 8.97 9.95 1.56
C SER A 219 10.08 9.69 2.58
N THR A 220 11.34 9.53 2.15
CA THR A 220 12.46 9.21 3.06
C THR A 220 12.73 10.31 4.09
N PHE A 221 12.75 11.57 3.67
CA PHE A 221 12.89 12.69 4.60
C PHE A 221 11.64 12.88 5.46
N SER A 222 10.46 12.57 4.92
CA SER A 222 9.20 12.60 5.67
C SER A 222 9.20 11.57 6.79
N ALA A 223 9.74 10.37 6.55
CA ALA A 223 9.95 9.36 7.59
C ALA A 223 10.92 9.84 8.67
N CYS A 224 12.05 10.46 8.31
CA CYS A 224 12.97 11.06 9.29
C CYS A 224 12.27 12.11 10.18
N LYS A 225 11.53 13.02 9.54
CA LYS A 225 10.75 14.05 10.22
C LYS A 225 9.70 13.46 11.14
N ALA A 226 8.96 12.45 10.71
CA ALA A 226 7.95 11.77 11.50
C ALA A 226 8.54 11.13 12.75
N VAL A 227 9.61 10.33 12.60
CA VAL A 227 10.28 9.67 13.72
C VAL A 227 10.81 10.69 14.73
N ARG A 228 11.44 11.78 14.27
CA ARG A 228 11.88 12.87 15.16
C ARG A 228 10.71 13.50 15.91
N LEU A 229 9.63 13.86 15.22
CA LEU A 229 8.47 14.52 15.85
C LEU A 229 7.82 13.61 16.90
N ALA A 230 7.77 12.30 16.63
CA ALA A 230 7.30 11.32 17.60
C ALA A 230 8.23 11.21 18.82
N TYR A 231 9.56 11.27 18.64
CA TYR A 231 10.51 11.34 19.77
C TYR A 231 10.28 12.58 20.65
N ALA A 232 9.79 13.68 20.07
CA ALA A 232 9.42 14.88 20.81
C ALA A 232 8.00 14.82 21.42
N GLY A 233 7.29 13.69 21.32
CA GLY A 233 5.92 13.51 21.80
C GLY A 233 4.84 14.18 20.92
N ASN A 234 5.23 14.72 19.76
CA ASN A 234 4.30 15.40 18.84
C ASN A 234 3.72 14.41 17.82
N HIS A 235 2.87 13.50 18.29
CA HIS A 235 2.31 12.41 17.47
C HIS A 235 1.43 12.92 16.32
N LYS A 236 0.70 14.03 16.51
CA LYS A 236 -0.17 14.60 15.46
C LYS A 236 0.66 15.10 14.26
N ASP A 237 1.71 15.88 14.52
CA ASP A 237 2.57 16.36 13.42
C ASP A 237 3.44 15.24 12.85
N ALA A 238 3.81 14.24 13.66
CA ALA A 238 4.49 13.04 13.18
C ALA A 238 3.61 12.24 12.21
N LEU A 239 2.33 12.07 12.53
CA LEU A 239 1.35 11.41 11.68
C LEU A 239 1.16 12.16 10.37
N LYS A 240 0.97 13.48 10.44
CA LYS A 240 0.90 14.34 9.25
C LYS A 240 2.16 14.22 8.40
N ALA A 241 3.35 14.14 9.00
CA ALA A 241 4.59 13.92 8.26
C ALA A 241 4.61 12.56 7.54
N CYS A 242 4.10 11.49 8.17
CA CYS A 242 3.96 10.20 7.50
C CYS A 242 3.00 10.28 6.31
N ASP A 243 1.81 10.87 6.51
CA ASP A 243 0.81 10.99 5.44
C ASP A 243 1.32 11.84 4.28
N MET A 244 2.06 12.92 4.56
CA MET A 244 2.70 13.70 3.49
C MET A 244 3.69 12.85 2.69
N GLY A 245 4.50 12.01 3.34
CA GLY A 245 5.38 11.07 2.65
C GLY A 245 4.58 10.10 1.77
N LEU A 246 3.55 9.47 2.33
CA LEU A 246 2.71 8.50 1.61
C LEU A 246 1.95 9.13 0.42
N ILE A 247 1.38 10.32 0.58
CA ILE A 247 0.64 11.03 -0.48
C ILE A 247 1.59 11.49 -1.60
N MET A 248 2.75 12.05 -1.23
CA MET A 248 3.67 12.65 -2.19
C MET A 248 4.63 11.64 -2.82
N GLY A 249 4.79 10.45 -2.24
CA GLY A 249 5.66 9.46 -2.86
C GLY A 249 5.45 7.99 -2.54
N GLY A 250 4.45 7.66 -1.72
CA GLY A 250 4.17 6.27 -1.35
C GLY A 250 5.08 5.75 -0.25
N ASP A 251 4.88 4.48 0.08
CA ASP A 251 5.67 3.78 1.08
C ASP A 251 7.02 3.33 0.48
N ILE A 252 8.10 3.48 1.25
CA ILE A 252 9.48 3.41 0.72
C ILE A 252 9.97 1.96 0.63
N ASP A 253 9.40 1.08 1.44
CA ASP A 253 9.69 -0.36 1.49
C ASP A 253 8.40 -1.20 1.47
N GLY A 254 7.32 -0.61 0.94
CA GLY A 254 6.01 -1.24 0.82
C GLY A 254 5.08 -1.00 2.00
N PHE A 255 5.58 -0.91 3.25
CA PHE A 255 4.68 -0.81 4.41
C PHE A 255 5.20 -0.04 5.64
N SER A 256 6.49 0.30 5.75
CA SER A 256 7.02 0.88 7.00
C SER A 256 6.37 2.20 7.38
N LEU A 257 6.19 3.10 6.41
CA LEU A 257 5.67 4.43 6.71
C LEU A 257 4.16 4.40 7.00
N SER A 258 3.41 3.57 6.29
CA SER A 258 1.97 3.35 6.51
C SER A 258 1.67 2.64 7.83
N TYR A 259 2.43 1.61 8.21
CA TYR A 259 2.31 1.00 9.54
C TYR A 259 2.69 1.97 10.65
N TYR A 260 3.73 2.79 10.45
CA TYR A 260 4.09 3.80 11.43
C TYR A 260 3.01 4.87 11.59
N ALA A 261 2.41 5.32 10.48
CA ALA A 261 1.28 6.22 10.49
C ALA A 261 0.09 5.62 11.26
N HIS A 262 -0.22 4.34 11.04
CA HIS A 262 -1.28 3.65 11.78
C HIS A 262 -0.99 3.57 13.28
N TYR A 263 0.25 3.24 13.66
CA TYR A 263 0.66 3.27 15.07
C TYR A 263 0.51 4.68 15.68
N LEU A 264 1.00 5.72 15.01
CA LEU A 264 0.88 7.10 15.49
C LEU A 264 -0.58 7.55 15.61
N HIS A 265 -1.44 7.14 14.69
CA HIS A 265 -2.88 7.35 14.78
C HIS A 265 -3.47 6.69 16.03
N SER A 266 -3.11 5.43 16.35
CA SER A 266 -3.61 4.72 17.53
C SER A 266 -3.21 5.35 18.88
N LEU A 267 -2.18 6.21 18.89
CA LEU A 267 -1.76 6.96 20.07
C LEU A 267 -2.59 8.24 20.31
N LEU A 268 -3.39 8.65 19.32
CA LEU A 268 -4.25 9.82 19.41
C LEU A 268 -5.64 9.41 19.91
N PRO A 269 -6.35 10.30 20.64
CA PRO A 269 -7.71 10.01 21.08
C PRO A 269 -8.63 9.77 19.88
N LEU A 270 -9.56 8.81 19.99
CA LEU A 270 -10.52 8.54 18.92
C LEU A 270 -11.30 9.81 18.55
N PRO A 271 -11.43 10.12 17.25
CA PRO A 271 -12.23 11.25 16.80
C PRO A 271 -13.71 11.11 17.14
N ILE A 272 -14.36 12.23 17.46
CA ILE A 272 -15.81 12.26 17.68
C ILE A 272 -16.49 12.39 16.31
N ALA A 273 -17.28 11.40 15.90
CA ALA A 273 -18.12 11.52 14.72
C ALA A 273 -19.50 12.10 15.11
N ASN A 274 -19.88 13.18 14.44
CA ASN A 274 -21.20 13.78 14.55
C ASN A 274 -22.20 13.18 13.56
N LYS A 275 -23.49 13.50 13.74
CA LYS A 275 -24.55 13.02 12.86
C LYS A 275 -24.47 13.68 11.48
N ILE A 276 -24.52 12.88 10.43
CA ILE A 276 -24.47 13.33 9.03
C ILE A 276 -25.74 14.11 8.68
N LEU A 277 -25.57 15.19 7.91
CA LEU A 277 -26.66 15.99 7.37
C LEU A 277 -27.45 15.16 6.35
N GLN A 278 -28.75 15.01 6.57
CA GLN A 278 -29.64 14.40 5.59
C GLN A 278 -30.11 15.45 4.60
N VAL A 279 -29.76 15.26 3.33
CA VAL A 279 -30.16 16.13 2.22
C VAL A 279 -30.90 15.28 1.20
N TYR A 280 -32.05 15.77 0.74
CA TYR A 280 -32.78 15.14 -0.36
C TYR A 280 -32.22 15.64 -1.69
N ILE A 281 -31.68 14.73 -2.51
CA ILE A 281 -31.14 15.04 -3.84
C ILE A 281 -32.13 14.60 -4.90
N PHE A 282 -32.42 15.50 -5.83
CA PHE A 282 -33.19 15.17 -7.02
C PHE A 282 -32.37 14.24 -7.92
N ILE A 283 -32.92 13.05 -8.18
CA ILE A 283 -32.34 12.12 -9.16
C ILE A 283 -32.40 12.81 -10.53
N PRO A 284 -31.28 12.92 -11.26
CA PRO A 284 -31.29 13.40 -12.64
C PRO A 284 -32.34 12.66 -13.47
N ARG A 285 -33.10 13.40 -14.28
CA ARG A 285 -34.12 12.80 -15.14
C ARG A 285 -33.44 11.96 -16.21
N SER A 286 -33.96 10.75 -16.45
CA SER A 286 -33.56 9.97 -17.62
C SER A 286 -33.95 10.71 -18.89
N LEU A 287 -33.04 10.73 -19.85
CA LEU A 287 -33.26 11.31 -21.17
C LEU A 287 -34.12 10.36 -22.01
N GLU A 288 -34.78 10.88 -23.05
CA GLU A 288 -35.64 10.06 -23.93
C GLU A 288 -34.89 8.92 -24.63
N ASN A 289 -33.60 9.12 -24.89
CA ASN A 289 -32.67 8.16 -25.49
C ASN A 289 -31.97 7.25 -24.46
N SER A 290 -32.39 7.29 -23.19
CA SER A 290 -31.80 6.51 -22.10
C SER A 290 -32.32 5.08 -22.04
N ARG A 291 -31.43 4.14 -21.74
CA ARG A 291 -31.70 2.72 -21.54
C ARG A 291 -31.17 2.28 -20.18
N SER A 292 -31.83 1.32 -19.57
CA SER A 292 -31.32 0.72 -18.33
C SER A 292 -30.14 -0.21 -18.62
N ILE A 293 -29.16 -0.23 -17.71
CA ILE A 293 -28.03 -1.17 -17.76
C ILE A 293 -28.49 -2.56 -17.33
N LYS A 294 -28.02 -3.59 -18.05
CA LYS A 294 -28.31 -4.99 -17.72
C LYS A 294 -27.75 -5.32 -16.32
N LYS A 295 -28.55 -6.00 -15.50
CA LYS A 295 -28.16 -6.50 -14.17
C LYS A 295 -27.98 -8.02 -14.21
N LEU A 296 -26.87 -8.52 -13.69
CA LEU A 296 -26.53 -9.93 -13.56
C LEU A 296 -26.15 -10.25 -12.11
N GLU A 297 -26.37 -11.47 -11.64
CA GLU A 297 -25.84 -11.92 -10.35
C GLU A 297 -24.59 -12.75 -10.62
N ARG A 298 -23.43 -12.34 -10.07
CA ARG A 298 -22.15 -13.06 -10.14
C ARG A 298 -21.90 -13.79 -11.49
N PRO A 299 -21.78 -13.06 -12.62
CA PRO A 299 -21.51 -13.71 -13.91
C PRO A 299 -20.23 -14.55 -13.83
N SER A 300 -20.22 -15.72 -14.47
CA SER A 300 -18.98 -16.50 -14.59
C SER A 300 -17.88 -15.70 -15.30
N LEU A 301 -16.62 -16.05 -15.09
CA LEU A 301 -15.49 -15.43 -15.81
C LEU A 301 -15.67 -15.53 -17.34
N GLU A 302 -16.26 -16.62 -17.84
CA GLU A 302 -16.58 -16.79 -19.27
C GLU A 302 -17.66 -15.79 -19.73
N GLU A 303 -18.72 -15.61 -18.96
CA GLU A 303 -19.75 -14.61 -19.26
C GLU A 303 -19.18 -13.19 -19.22
N PHE A 304 -18.33 -12.89 -18.23
CA PHE A 304 -17.66 -11.60 -18.13
C PHE A 304 -16.71 -11.35 -19.30
N CYS A 305 -15.97 -12.36 -19.76
CA CYS A 305 -15.13 -12.27 -20.96
C CYS A 305 -15.98 -11.90 -22.21
N ARG A 306 -17.17 -12.51 -22.37
CA ARG A 306 -18.09 -12.15 -23.46
C ARG A 306 -18.63 -10.71 -23.30
N LEU A 307 -18.83 -10.23 -22.08
CA LEU A 307 -19.27 -8.85 -21.80
C LEU A 307 -18.16 -7.84 -22.12
N ILE A 308 -16.91 -8.15 -21.76
CA ILE A 308 -15.73 -7.39 -22.18
C ILE A 308 -15.68 -7.29 -23.70
N ALA A 309 -15.81 -8.42 -24.42
CA ALA A 309 -15.74 -8.45 -25.88
C ALA A 309 -16.83 -7.62 -26.57
N LYS A 310 -17.99 -7.45 -25.92
CA LYS A 310 -19.06 -6.56 -26.40
C LYS A 310 -18.80 -5.09 -26.10
N GLY A 311 -17.98 -4.77 -25.11
CA GLY A 311 -17.74 -3.41 -24.65
C GLY A 311 -18.99 -2.73 -24.07
N GLU A 312 -19.90 -3.50 -23.46
CA GLU A 312 -21.15 -2.98 -22.88
C GLU A 312 -21.01 -2.83 -21.36
N PRO A 313 -21.57 -1.77 -20.75
CA PRO A 313 -21.66 -1.66 -19.30
C PRO A 313 -22.61 -2.72 -18.73
N VAL A 314 -22.29 -3.24 -17.55
CA VAL A 314 -23.12 -4.24 -16.86
C VAL A 314 -23.07 -4.00 -15.36
N ILE A 315 -24.20 -4.13 -14.69
CA ILE A 315 -24.27 -4.16 -13.24
C ILE A 315 -24.19 -5.62 -12.80
N PHE A 316 -23.35 -5.93 -11.83
CA PHE A 316 -23.34 -7.23 -11.18
C PHE A 316 -23.50 -7.12 -9.67
N THR A 317 -24.27 -8.06 -9.11
CA THR A 317 -24.53 -8.19 -7.67
C THR A 317 -23.85 -9.41 -7.08
N GLY A 318 -23.78 -9.43 -5.76
CA GLY A 318 -23.34 -10.59 -4.99
C GLY A 318 -21.83 -10.67 -4.76
N LEU A 319 -21.05 -9.65 -5.16
CA LEU A 319 -19.62 -9.57 -4.83
C LEU A 319 -19.35 -8.71 -3.60
N VAL A 320 -19.77 -7.44 -3.64
CA VAL A 320 -19.52 -6.50 -2.54
C VAL A 320 -20.19 -6.98 -1.26
N SER A 321 -21.33 -7.67 -1.36
CA SER A 321 -22.01 -8.27 -0.20
C SER A 321 -21.15 -9.27 0.59
N GLU A 322 -20.12 -9.85 -0.04
CA GLU A 322 -19.15 -10.76 0.60
C GLU A 322 -17.95 -10.02 1.19
N TRP A 323 -17.78 -8.72 0.91
CA TRP A 323 -16.68 -7.93 1.47
C TRP A 323 -16.97 -7.59 2.93
N PRO A 324 -15.99 -7.71 3.84
CA PRO A 324 -16.15 -7.19 5.21
C PRO A 324 -16.58 -5.71 5.23
N ALA A 325 -16.08 -4.91 4.29
CA ALA A 325 -16.43 -3.50 4.12
C ALA A 325 -17.94 -3.26 4.01
N TYR A 326 -18.71 -4.15 3.37
CA TYR A 326 -20.15 -3.97 3.20
C TYR A 326 -20.90 -3.92 4.54
N SER A 327 -20.40 -4.64 5.55
CA SER A 327 -20.95 -4.64 6.91
C SER A 327 -20.26 -3.64 7.84
N LYS A 328 -18.96 -3.43 7.68
CA LYS A 328 -18.13 -2.60 8.56
C LYS A 328 -18.15 -1.12 8.22
N TRP A 329 -18.05 -0.77 6.93
CA TRP A 329 -17.77 0.59 6.50
C TRP A 329 -19.01 1.47 6.58
N ASN A 330 -19.14 2.12 7.72
CA ASN A 330 -19.92 3.32 7.90
C ASN A 330 -18.96 4.49 8.21
N PHE A 331 -19.47 5.72 8.20
CA PHE A 331 -18.62 6.89 8.45
C PHE A 331 -18.02 6.93 9.86
N GLN A 332 -18.68 6.33 10.86
CA GLN A 332 -18.10 6.19 12.20
C GLN A 332 -16.86 5.27 12.16
N TYR A 333 -16.98 4.11 11.52
CA TYR A 333 -15.87 3.18 11.32
C TYR A 333 -14.65 3.85 10.66
N LEU A 334 -14.89 4.65 9.61
CA LEU A 334 -13.81 5.39 8.95
C LEU A 334 -13.23 6.49 9.85
N CYS A 335 -14.04 7.23 10.60
CA CYS A 335 -13.53 8.18 11.59
C CYS A 335 -12.65 7.49 12.64
N ASP A 336 -13.05 6.33 13.13
CA ASP A 336 -12.30 5.56 14.13
C ASP A 336 -10.99 5.04 13.57
N LEU A 337 -11.00 4.47 12.35
CA LEU A 337 -9.81 3.85 11.74
C LEU A 337 -8.82 4.89 11.18
N ILE A 338 -9.33 5.97 10.56
CA ILE A 338 -8.51 6.87 9.74
C ILE A 338 -8.72 8.36 10.05
N GLY A 339 -9.49 8.72 11.08
CA GLY A 339 -9.92 10.11 11.26
C GLY A 339 -8.80 11.15 11.40
N HIS A 340 -7.65 10.80 12.01
CA HIS A 340 -6.48 11.69 12.07
C HIS A 340 -5.58 11.66 10.83
N ARG A 341 -5.85 10.77 9.88
CA ARG A 341 -5.05 10.64 8.66
C ARG A 341 -5.35 11.81 7.73
N THR A 342 -4.31 12.38 7.15
CA THR A 342 -4.40 13.46 6.16
C THR A 342 -4.85 12.89 4.82
N VAL A 343 -5.84 13.50 4.19
CA VAL A 343 -6.43 13.08 2.92
C VAL A 343 -6.58 14.28 1.98
N PRO A 344 -6.45 14.08 0.64
CA PRO A 344 -6.73 15.10 -0.34
C PRO A 344 -8.24 15.23 -0.58
N ILE A 345 -8.75 16.46 -0.48
CA ILE A 345 -10.15 16.80 -0.69
C ILE A 345 -10.24 17.78 -1.86
N GLU A 346 -11.01 17.42 -2.86
CA GLU A 346 -11.45 18.33 -3.92
C GLU A 346 -12.55 19.24 -3.39
N ILE A 347 -12.45 20.53 -3.70
CA ILE A 347 -13.39 21.57 -3.31
C ILE A 347 -13.96 22.20 -4.57
N GLY A 348 -15.29 22.23 -4.68
CA GLY A 348 -16.03 22.78 -5.82
C GLY A 348 -17.18 21.88 -6.25
N SER A 349 -18.13 22.41 -7.03
CA SER A 349 -19.26 21.63 -7.56
C SER A 349 -18.82 20.56 -8.56
N SER A 350 -17.79 20.87 -9.34
CA SER A 350 -17.24 19.98 -10.36
C SER A 350 -15.76 20.31 -10.59
N TYR A 351 -14.93 19.30 -10.90
CA TYR A 351 -13.52 19.53 -11.23
C TYR A 351 -13.31 20.25 -12.57
N ALA A 352 -14.37 20.42 -13.36
CA ALA A 352 -14.34 21.19 -14.59
C ALA A 352 -14.60 22.70 -14.37
N ASP A 353 -14.89 23.11 -13.14
CA ASP A 353 -15.25 24.50 -12.82
C ASP A 353 -13.98 25.31 -12.43
N ASP A 354 -13.97 26.61 -12.75
CA ASP A 354 -12.79 27.48 -12.54
C ASP A 354 -12.44 27.70 -11.05
N ASP A 355 -13.40 27.50 -10.14
CA ASP A 355 -13.23 27.63 -8.69
C ASP A 355 -12.77 26.33 -8.01
N TRP A 356 -12.55 25.26 -8.79
CA TRP A 356 -12.07 23.99 -8.25
C TRP A 356 -10.69 24.14 -7.62
N SER A 357 -10.52 23.54 -6.46
CA SER A 357 -9.22 23.46 -5.78
C SER A 357 -9.06 22.14 -5.02
N GLN A 358 -7.84 21.82 -4.63
CA GLN A 358 -7.55 20.66 -3.79
C GLN A 358 -6.84 21.10 -2.52
N ILE A 359 -7.31 20.62 -1.38
CA ILE A 359 -6.72 20.90 -0.07
C ILE A 359 -6.44 19.61 0.69
N LEU A 360 -5.46 19.67 1.59
CA LEU A 360 -5.15 18.58 2.52
C LEU A 360 -5.74 18.89 3.88
N MET A 361 -6.50 17.95 4.43
CA MET A 361 -7.04 18.00 5.79
C MET A 361 -7.11 16.60 6.37
N THR A 362 -7.37 16.48 7.67
CA THR A 362 -7.64 15.18 8.27
C THR A 362 -9.01 14.64 7.83
N PHE A 363 -9.19 13.32 7.82
CA PHE A 363 -10.48 12.73 7.49
C PHE A 363 -11.60 13.20 8.42
N THR A 364 -11.31 13.42 9.71
CA THR A 364 -12.29 13.98 10.66
C THR A 364 -12.65 15.44 10.37
N GLU A 365 -11.69 16.28 9.94
CA GLU A 365 -11.99 17.64 9.49
C GLU A 365 -12.90 17.60 8.25
N PHE A 366 -12.58 16.74 7.27
CA PHE A 366 -13.42 16.53 6.09
C PHE A 366 -14.84 16.08 6.46
N PHE A 367 -14.95 15.08 7.34
CA PHE A 367 -16.23 14.56 7.80
C PHE A 367 -17.08 15.64 8.48
N ASN A 368 -16.49 16.40 9.42
CA ASN A 368 -17.23 17.44 10.13
C ASN A 368 -17.58 18.64 9.24
N GLU A 369 -16.70 19.03 8.33
CA GLU A 369 -16.91 20.22 7.50
C GLU A 369 -17.93 19.98 6.38
N PHE A 370 -17.90 18.81 5.72
CA PHE A 370 -18.68 18.57 4.49
C PHE A 370 -19.83 17.57 4.65
N LEU A 371 -19.79 16.67 5.63
CA LEU A 371 -20.81 15.61 5.77
C LEU A 371 -21.78 15.92 6.93
N VAL A 372 -21.33 16.60 7.97
CA VAL A 372 -22.15 16.94 9.16
C VAL A 372 -22.91 18.26 8.97
N GLN A 373 -22.35 19.19 8.21
CA GLN A 373 -22.96 20.48 7.90
C GLN A 373 -22.64 20.89 6.46
N LYS A 374 -23.29 21.96 5.97
CA LYS A 374 -22.90 22.59 4.70
C LYS A 374 -21.66 23.44 4.96
N SER A 375 -20.60 23.24 4.19
CA SER A 375 -19.40 24.07 4.27
C SER A 375 -19.58 25.38 3.50
N ASP A 376 -19.03 26.46 4.03
CA ASP A 376 -18.92 27.75 3.33
C ASP A 376 -17.94 27.68 2.15
N ARG A 377 -17.09 26.64 2.09
CA ARG A 377 -16.17 26.39 0.96
C ARG A 377 -16.85 25.68 -0.22
N GLY A 378 -18.12 25.32 -0.10
CA GLY A 378 -18.85 24.56 -1.11
C GLY A 378 -18.78 23.05 -0.87
N MET A 379 -18.78 22.28 -1.96
CA MET A 379 -18.80 20.82 -1.91
C MET A 379 -17.39 20.27 -1.72
N GLY A 380 -17.24 19.32 -0.80
CA GLY A 380 -15.97 18.62 -0.55
C GLY A 380 -16.07 17.16 -0.95
N TYR A 381 -15.09 16.65 -1.70
CA TYR A 381 -15.07 15.27 -2.16
C TYR A 381 -13.68 14.64 -2.01
N LEU A 382 -13.59 13.52 -1.29
CA LEU A 382 -12.42 12.65 -1.33
C LEU A 382 -12.57 11.76 -2.57
N ALA A 383 -12.05 12.23 -3.70
CA ALA A 383 -12.20 11.61 -5.00
C ALA A 383 -10.89 10.98 -5.48
N GLN A 384 -10.99 9.84 -6.17
CA GLN A 384 -9.89 9.19 -6.90
C GLN A 384 -8.58 9.03 -6.09
N HIS A 385 -8.68 8.81 -4.78
CA HIS A 385 -7.49 8.70 -3.94
C HIS A 385 -7.09 7.23 -3.74
N ARG A 386 -5.80 6.94 -3.87
CA ARG A 386 -5.19 5.62 -3.61
C ARG A 386 -5.05 5.37 -2.11
N LEU A 387 -6.16 5.48 -1.38
CA LEU A 387 -6.16 5.43 0.09
C LEU A 387 -5.66 4.08 0.64
N PHE A 388 -5.83 3.00 -0.12
CA PHE A 388 -5.35 1.66 0.25
C PHE A 388 -3.82 1.58 0.35
N ASP A 389 -3.10 2.32 -0.50
CA ASP A 389 -1.64 2.38 -0.44
C ASP A 389 -1.17 3.18 0.80
N GLN A 390 -1.94 4.21 1.18
CA GLN A 390 -1.66 5.02 2.37
C GLN A 390 -2.08 4.31 3.68
N ILE A 391 -3.12 3.48 3.61
CA ILE A 391 -3.77 2.83 4.75
C ILE A 391 -4.05 1.36 4.41
N PRO A 392 -3.01 0.49 4.45
CA PRO A 392 -3.15 -0.92 4.08
C PRO A 392 -4.18 -1.69 4.91
N GLN A 393 -4.52 -1.22 6.11
CA GLN A 393 -5.56 -1.84 6.96
C GLN A 393 -6.95 -1.85 6.29
N LEU A 394 -7.20 -0.96 5.32
CA LEU A 394 -8.44 -0.97 4.54
C LEU A 394 -8.49 -2.13 3.52
N LEU A 395 -7.34 -2.70 3.14
CA LEU A 395 -7.28 -3.85 2.22
C LEU A 395 -7.86 -5.11 2.85
N ASP A 396 -7.77 -5.25 4.18
CA ASP A 396 -8.35 -6.38 4.93
C ASP A 396 -9.88 -6.46 4.79
N ASP A 397 -10.53 -5.37 4.36
CA ASP A 397 -11.98 -5.25 4.27
C ASP A 397 -12.54 -5.40 2.86
N ILE A 398 -11.69 -5.50 1.84
CA ILE A 398 -12.12 -5.57 0.45
C ILE A 398 -11.55 -6.80 -0.26
N ILE A 399 -12.22 -7.25 -1.30
CA ILE A 399 -11.76 -8.36 -2.15
C ILE A 399 -11.68 -7.84 -3.57
N ILE A 400 -10.49 -7.79 -4.16
CA ILE A 400 -10.34 -7.37 -5.56
C ILE A 400 -11.16 -8.35 -6.43
N PRO A 401 -12.11 -7.86 -7.26
CA PRO A 401 -12.92 -8.76 -8.07
C PRO A 401 -12.06 -9.59 -9.02
N ASP A 402 -12.26 -10.91 -9.06
CA ASP A 402 -11.51 -11.85 -9.91
C ASP A 402 -11.51 -11.46 -11.39
N TYR A 403 -12.54 -10.75 -11.84
CA TYR A 403 -12.63 -10.17 -13.18
C TYR A 403 -11.47 -9.23 -13.54
N CYS A 404 -10.80 -8.62 -12.55
CA CYS A 404 -9.63 -7.78 -12.80
C CYS A 404 -8.43 -8.61 -13.30
N ALA A 405 -8.46 -9.94 -13.17
CA ALA A 405 -7.45 -10.83 -13.75
C ALA A 405 -7.40 -10.79 -15.29
N PHE A 406 -8.42 -10.24 -15.96
CA PHE A 406 -8.37 -9.94 -17.40
C PHE A 406 -7.45 -8.74 -17.73
N GLY A 407 -6.95 -8.03 -16.71
CA GLY A 407 -6.02 -6.93 -16.87
C GLY A 407 -4.59 -7.34 -17.21
N GLU A 408 -3.88 -6.47 -17.92
CA GLU A 408 -2.44 -6.56 -18.16
C GLU A 408 -1.69 -6.66 -16.82
N GLY A 409 -0.91 -7.72 -16.64
CA GLY A 409 -0.17 -7.99 -15.41
C GLY A 409 -0.98 -8.71 -14.31
N GLY A 410 -2.23 -9.08 -14.59
CA GLY A 410 -3.08 -9.84 -13.67
C GLY A 410 -3.68 -9.00 -12.55
N ILE A 411 -4.35 -9.69 -11.62
CA ILE A 411 -5.14 -9.06 -10.55
C ILE A 411 -4.30 -8.15 -9.64
N ASP A 412 -3.03 -8.48 -9.41
CA ASP A 412 -2.09 -7.73 -8.54
C ASP A 412 -1.71 -6.35 -9.10
N LYS A 413 -2.03 -6.07 -10.37
CA LYS A 413 -1.77 -4.77 -11.03
C LYS A 413 -3.02 -3.89 -11.13
N THR A 414 -4.10 -4.27 -10.44
CA THR A 414 -5.32 -3.48 -10.37
C THR A 414 -5.08 -2.21 -9.55
N ASP A 415 -5.41 -1.04 -10.09
CA ASP A 415 -5.38 0.20 -9.30
C ASP A 415 -6.65 0.31 -8.49
N LEU A 416 -6.51 0.54 -7.19
CA LEU A 416 -7.62 0.70 -6.27
C LEU A 416 -7.73 2.17 -5.85
N ASN A 417 -8.89 2.77 -6.08
CA ASN A 417 -9.20 4.13 -5.61
C ASN A 417 -10.47 4.13 -4.78
N ILE A 418 -10.51 5.00 -3.78
CA ILE A 418 -11.69 5.21 -2.94
C ILE A 418 -12.37 6.54 -3.28
N TRP A 419 -13.67 6.58 -3.07
CA TRP A 419 -14.53 7.73 -3.34
C TRP A 419 -15.45 7.95 -2.15
N ILE A 420 -15.25 9.02 -1.39
CA ILE A 420 -16.04 9.33 -0.19
C ILE A 420 -16.52 10.77 -0.26
N GLY A 421 -17.83 10.98 -0.17
CA GLY A 421 -18.41 12.31 -0.27
C GLY A 421 -19.79 12.41 0.36
N PRO A 422 -20.27 13.63 0.63
CA PRO A 422 -21.67 13.85 0.96
C PRO A 422 -22.56 13.56 -0.27
N ALA A 423 -23.86 13.63 -0.04
CA ALA A 423 -24.82 13.69 -1.13
C ALA A 423 -24.53 14.90 -2.03
N ASP A 424 -24.89 14.79 -3.30
CA ASP A 424 -24.72 15.80 -4.35
C ASP A 424 -23.30 16.03 -4.89
N THR A 425 -22.33 15.22 -4.48
CA THR A 425 -21.02 15.21 -5.17
C THR A 425 -21.18 14.77 -6.63
N VAL A 426 -20.52 15.49 -7.54
CA VAL A 426 -20.60 15.26 -8.99
C VAL A 426 -19.21 14.98 -9.55
N SER A 427 -19.12 13.93 -10.36
CA SER A 427 -18.03 13.74 -11.30
C SER A 427 -18.58 14.00 -12.72
N PRO A 428 -18.18 15.11 -13.37
CA PRO A 428 -18.55 15.44 -14.74
C PRO A 428 -18.37 14.28 -15.72
N LEU A 429 -19.06 14.36 -16.86
CA LEU A 429 -18.98 13.33 -17.88
C LEU A 429 -17.55 13.24 -18.45
N HIS A 430 -16.87 12.12 -18.26
CA HIS A 430 -15.47 11.93 -18.67
C HIS A 430 -15.16 10.49 -19.07
N THR A 431 -13.96 10.28 -19.60
CA THR A 431 -13.41 8.95 -19.94
C THR A 431 -12.16 8.65 -19.12
N ASP A 432 -12.02 7.36 -18.79
CA ASP A 432 -10.83 6.80 -18.16
C ASP A 432 -10.03 5.91 -19.13
N PRO A 433 -8.70 5.84 -18.99
CA PRO A 433 -7.85 5.06 -19.90
C PRO A 433 -7.89 3.54 -19.64
N LYS A 434 -8.51 3.09 -18.54
CA LYS A 434 -8.60 1.68 -18.12
C LYS A 434 -10.07 1.28 -18.00
N SER A 435 -10.34 -0.03 -18.04
CA SER A 435 -11.62 -0.55 -17.59
C SER A 435 -11.75 -0.40 -16.08
N ASN A 436 -12.98 -0.28 -15.59
CA ASN A 436 -13.24 -0.05 -14.18
C ASN A 436 -14.37 -0.96 -13.67
N ILE A 437 -14.16 -1.62 -12.54
CA ILE A 437 -15.24 -2.19 -11.73
C ILE A 437 -15.49 -1.23 -10.55
N PHE A 438 -16.60 -0.50 -10.64
CA PHE A 438 -17.00 0.49 -9.66
C PHE A 438 -17.96 -0.14 -8.64
N CYS A 439 -17.47 -0.39 -7.43
CA CYS A 439 -18.16 -1.07 -6.33
C CYS A 439 -18.80 -0.05 -5.37
N GLN A 440 -20.10 -0.18 -5.13
CA GLN A 440 -20.82 0.69 -4.19
C GLN A 440 -20.93 0.03 -2.81
N ILE A 441 -20.33 0.64 -1.78
CA ILE A 441 -20.33 0.11 -0.42
C ILE A 441 -21.45 0.75 0.41
N SER A 442 -21.59 2.09 0.35
CA SER A 442 -22.60 2.84 1.11
C SER A 442 -23.17 3.99 0.29
N GLY A 443 -24.45 4.32 0.53
CA GLY A 443 -25.20 5.33 -0.24
C GLY A 443 -25.48 4.90 -1.68
N ARG A 444 -26.27 5.69 -2.41
CA ARG A 444 -26.58 5.45 -3.82
C ARG A 444 -25.92 6.49 -4.72
N LYS A 445 -25.54 6.08 -5.93
CA LYS A 445 -25.05 6.96 -6.99
C LYS A 445 -25.89 6.80 -8.24
N PHE A 446 -26.26 7.91 -8.87
CA PHE A 446 -26.77 7.91 -10.24
C PHE A 446 -25.60 7.96 -11.20
N LEU A 447 -25.60 7.08 -12.20
CA LEU A 447 -24.59 7.06 -13.26
C LEU A 447 -25.25 7.15 -14.62
N ARG A 448 -24.61 7.92 -15.50
CA ARG A 448 -24.99 8.09 -16.91
C ARG A 448 -23.79 7.77 -17.78
N LEU A 449 -23.94 6.82 -18.69
CA LEU A 449 -22.85 6.32 -19.52
C LEU A 449 -23.15 6.44 -21.01
N ILE A 450 -22.12 6.75 -21.79
CA ILE A 450 -22.19 6.89 -23.25
C ILE A 450 -21.03 6.12 -23.90
N PRO A 451 -21.29 5.29 -24.93
CA PRO A 451 -20.23 4.55 -25.62
C PRO A 451 -19.13 5.45 -26.17
N TYR A 452 -17.88 4.98 -26.08
CA TYR A 452 -16.72 5.73 -26.59
C TYR A 452 -16.82 6.02 -28.10
N CYS A 453 -17.42 5.14 -28.90
CA CYS A 453 -17.65 5.37 -30.33
C CYS A 453 -18.54 6.59 -30.63
N GLN A 454 -19.27 7.11 -29.63
CA GLN A 454 -20.09 8.31 -29.72
C GLN A 454 -19.42 9.56 -29.13
N THR A 455 -18.09 9.56 -28.96
CA THR A 455 -17.31 10.72 -28.48
C THR A 455 -17.60 12.02 -29.25
N HIS A 456 -17.90 11.93 -30.55
CA HIS A 456 -18.24 13.09 -31.37
C HIS A 456 -19.57 13.76 -31.00
N LEU A 457 -20.42 13.10 -30.20
CA LEU A 457 -21.73 13.60 -29.75
C LEU A 457 -21.70 14.23 -28.35
N VAL A 458 -20.58 14.10 -27.61
CA VAL A 458 -20.48 14.53 -26.20
C VAL A 458 -19.61 15.78 -26.00
N TYR A 459 -19.26 16.47 -27.08
CA TYR A 459 -18.53 17.75 -27.04
C TYR A 459 -17.33 17.76 -26.06
N PRO A 460 -16.32 16.88 -26.24
CA PRO A 460 -15.11 16.90 -25.40
C PRO A 460 -14.44 18.28 -25.43
N ASN A 461 -13.79 18.67 -24.33
CA ASN A 461 -12.94 19.86 -24.35
C ASN A 461 -11.81 19.68 -25.39
N LYS A 462 -11.53 20.74 -26.15
CA LYS A 462 -10.56 20.69 -27.25
C LYS A 462 -9.12 20.87 -26.78
N ASP A 463 -8.92 21.63 -25.71
CA ASP A 463 -7.61 22.05 -25.23
C ASP A 463 -7.47 21.87 -23.72
N GLY A 464 -6.23 21.91 -23.25
CA GLY A 464 -5.90 21.75 -21.83
C GLY A 464 -5.89 20.30 -21.36
N PHE A 465 -5.92 20.13 -20.03
CA PHE A 465 -5.85 18.84 -19.36
C PHE A 465 -7.19 18.09 -19.36
N LEU A 466 -8.30 18.78 -19.64
CA LEU A 466 -9.67 18.24 -19.57
C LEU A 466 -10.18 17.63 -20.89
N ARG A 467 -9.28 17.24 -21.81
CA ARG A 467 -9.66 16.68 -23.13
C ARG A 467 -10.48 15.39 -23.05
N ASN A 468 -10.34 14.65 -21.95
CA ASN A 468 -11.13 13.47 -21.64
C ASN A 468 -12.45 13.79 -20.90
N THR A 469 -12.79 15.07 -20.71
CA THR A 469 -14.02 15.56 -20.05
C THR A 469 -14.88 16.32 -21.05
N SER A 470 -16.20 16.12 -20.95
CA SER A 470 -17.23 16.74 -21.80
C SER A 470 -17.55 18.17 -21.33
N GLN A 471 -17.87 19.05 -22.28
CA GLN A 471 -18.39 20.40 -21.97
C GLN A 471 -19.85 20.37 -21.51
N VAL A 472 -20.58 19.29 -21.79
CA VAL A 472 -21.99 19.14 -21.44
C VAL A 472 -22.14 18.76 -19.96
N ASP A 473 -22.95 19.49 -19.20
CA ASP A 473 -23.48 19.02 -17.92
C ASP A 473 -24.46 17.86 -18.18
N ALA A 474 -23.95 16.63 -18.05
CA ALA A 474 -24.73 15.43 -18.29
C ALA A 474 -25.86 15.23 -17.26
N GLY A 475 -25.86 15.93 -16.12
CA GLY A 475 -26.94 15.92 -15.14
C GLY A 475 -28.17 16.72 -15.59
N ASN A 476 -27.95 17.78 -16.36
CA ASN A 476 -28.99 18.64 -16.93
C ASN A 476 -28.56 19.23 -18.29
N PRO A 477 -28.51 18.41 -19.36
CA PRO A 477 -27.88 18.82 -20.62
C PRO A 477 -28.67 19.93 -21.33
N ASP A 478 -27.98 21.02 -21.68
CA ASP A 478 -28.51 22.07 -22.55
C ASP A 478 -28.49 21.62 -24.02
N LEU A 479 -29.57 20.99 -24.46
CA LEU A 479 -29.72 20.50 -25.83
C LEU A 479 -29.89 21.62 -26.87
N LEU A 480 -30.06 22.88 -26.46
CA LEU A 480 -30.04 24.01 -27.40
C LEU A 480 -28.60 24.33 -27.82
N SER A 481 -27.68 24.36 -26.85
CA SER A 481 -26.25 24.60 -27.10
C SER A 481 -25.52 23.34 -27.60
N PHE A 482 -25.95 22.15 -27.14
CA PHE A 482 -25.31 20.86 -27.43
C PHE A 482 -26.26 19.84 -28.08
N PRO A 483 -26.88 20.15 -29.24
CA PRO A 483 -27.94 19.33 -29.83
C PRO A 483 -27.54 17.89 -30.16
N LEU A 484 -26.27 17.64 -30.52
CA LEU A 484 -25.79 16.29 -30.82
C LEU A 484 -25.83 15.36 -29.60
N PHE A 485 -25.78 15.91 -28.38
CA PHE A 485 -25.85 15.13 -27.16
C PHE A 485 -27.18 14.37 -27.05
N GLY A 486 -28.28 14.95 -27.56
CA GLY A 486 -29.59 14.31 -27.62
C GLY A 486 -29.66 13.10 -28.56
N MET A 487 -28.64 12.86 -29.38
CA MET A 487 -28.55 11.72 -30.31
C MET A 487 -27.72 10.55 -29.75
N THR A 488 -27.19 10.67 -28.53
CA THR A 488 -26.35 9.64 -27.90
C THR A 488 -27.16 8.38 -27.56
N ASN A 489 -26.50 7.23 -27.42
CA ASN A 489 -27.09 6.06 -26.79
C ASN A 489 -26.73 6.12 -25.30
N VAL A 490 -27.70 6.52 -24.48
CA VAL A 490 -27.45 6.76 -23.05
C VAL A 490 -27.79 5.52 -22.25
N TYR A 491 -26.94 5.18 -21.29
CA TYR A 491 -27.20 4.17 -20.28
C TYR A 491 -27.30 4.84 -18.92
N ASP A 492 -28.47 4.79 -18.28
CA ASP A 492 -28.63 5.29 -16.92
C ASP A 492 -28.79 4.13 -15.93
N CYS A 493 -28.24 4.30 -14.73
CA CYS A 493 -28.53 3.45 -13.59
C CYS A 493 -28.44 4.17 -12.26
N ILE A 494 -29.08 3.61 -11.24
CA ILE A 494 -28.79 3.93 -9.84
C ILE A 494 -28.07 2.73 -9.26
N LEU A 495 -26.82 2.94 -8.83
CA LEU A 495 -26.01 1.93 -8.16
C LEU A 495 -26.33 1.97 -6.66
N ALA A 496 -26.85 0.87 -6.12
CA ALA A 496 -27.17 0.73 -4.70
C ALA A 496 -26.03 0.04 -3.94
N PRO A 497 -25.98 0.15 -2.59
CA PRO A 497 -25.03 -0.63 -1.79
C PRO A 497 -25.07 -2.11 -2.15
N GLY A 498 -23.90 -2.71 -2.40
CA GLY A 498 -23.76 -4.11 -2.80
C GLY A 498 -23.65 -4.34 -4.32
N ASP A 499 -24.02 -3.33 -5.13
CA ASP A 499 -23.90 -3.39 -6.59
C ASP A 499 -22.47 -3.03 -7.04
N CYS A 500 -22.02 -3.65 -8.12
CA CYS A 500 -20.87 -3.23 -8.90
C CYS A 500 -21.29 -2.83 -10.31
N LEU A 501 -20.64 -1.82 -10.90
CA LEU A 501 -20.78 -1.47 -12.31
C LEU A 501 -19.47 -1.73 -13.04
N TYR A 502 -19.51 -2.55 -14.10
CA TYR A 502 -18.43 -2.59 -15.09
C TYR A 502 -18.58 -1.39 -16.04
N ILE A 503 -17.55 -0.56 -16.07
CA ILE A 503 -17.38 0.54 -17.01
C ILE A 503 -16.26 0.13 -17.98
N PRO A 504 -16.58 -0.14 -19.26
CA PRO A 504 -15.57 -0.51 -20.24
C PRO A 504 -14.51 0.60 -20.40
N GLN A 505 -13.31 0.22 -20.86
CA GLN A 505 -12.26 1.19 -21.15
C GLN A 505 -12.75 2.33 -22.06
N ALA A 506 -12.41 3.56 -21.69
CA ALA A 506 -12.78 4.79 -22.38
C ALA A 506 -14.28 5.09 -22.47
N PHE A 507 -15.16 4.34 -21.81
CA PHE A 507 -16.58 4.69 -21.78
C PHE A 507 -16.79 6.03 -21.08
N TRP A 508 -17.58 6.91 -21.68
CA TRP A 508 -17.94 8.17 -21.05
C TRP A 508 -18.87 7.89 -19.89
N HIS A 509 -18.60 8.45 -18.72
CA HIS A 509 -19.44 8.26 -17.55
C HIS A 509 -19.51 9.52 -16.68
N TYR A 510 -20.73 9.82 -16.23
CA TYR A 510 -21.08 10.87 -15.28
C TYR A 510 -21.58 10.21 -14.01
N VAL A 511 -21.25 10.77 -12.85
CA VAL A 511 -21.63 10.23 -11.55
C VAL A 511 -22.15 11.34 -10.64
N ARG A 512 -23.30 11.12 -9.99
CA ARG A 512 -23.83 11.99 -8.94
C ARG A 512 -24.22 11.17 -7.72
N SER A 513 -23.72 11.55 -6.55
CA SER A 513 -24.10 10.93 -5.28
C SER A 513 -25.50 11.38 -4.87
N LEU A 514 -26.40 10.42 -4.63
CA LEU A 514 -27.77 10.69 -4.18
C LEU A 514 -27.87 10.74 -2.65
N ASP A 515 -26.95 10.07 -1.98
CA ASP A 515 -26.80 10.02 -0.53
C ASP A 515 -25.31 10.22 -0.19
N PRO A 516 -24.94 10.51 1.08
CA PRO A 516 -23.56 10.37 1.54
C PRO A 516 -23.05 8.97 1.20
N SER A 517 -21.92 8.87 0.50
CA SER A 517 -21.54 7.64 -0.18
C SER A 517 -20.09 7.25 0.00
N ILE A 518 -19.84 5.94 -0.08
CA ILE A 518 -18.52 5.31 -0.09
C ILE A 518 -18.51 4.32 -1.27
N SER A 519 -17.55 4.49 -2.18
CA SER A 519 -17.34 3.60 -3.33
C SER A 519 -15.87 3.23 -3.47
N VAL A 520 -15.59 2.09 -4.10
CA VAL A 520 -14.25 1.63 -4.47
C VAL A 520 -14.23 1.34 -5.95
N SER A 521 -13.25 1.88 -6.68
CA SER A 521 -13.06 1.58 -8.10
C SER A 521 -11.83 0.71 -8.30
N CYS A 522 -11.99 -0.36 -9.06
CA CYS A 522 -10.92 -1.30 -9.41
C CYS A 522 -10.58 -1.13 -10.90
N TRP A 523 -9.48 -0.43 -11.20
CA TRP A 523 -9.08 -0.13 -12.57
C TRP A 523 -8.08 -1.15 -13.10
N PHE A 524 -8.36 -1.73 -14.25
CA PHE A 524 -7.50 -2.70 -14.93
C PHE A 524 -7.48 -2.42 -16.43
N LYS A 525 -6.31 -2.59 -17.05
CA LYS A 525 -6.12 -2.32 -18.47
C LYS A 525 -6.28 -3.60 -19.26
N ILE A 526 -7.16 -3.65 -20.24
CA ILE A 526 -7.34 -4.84 -21.08
C ILE A 526 -6.31 -4.79 -22.21
N ASP A 527 -5.58 -5.88 -22.43
CA ASP A 527 -4.71 -6.03 -23.59
C ASP A 527 -5.55 -6.17 -24.87
N ASN A 528 -5.45 -5.22 -25.79
CA ASN A 528 -6.07 -5.30 -27.13
C ASN A 528 -5.29 -6.26 -28.05
N LYS A 529 -4.97 -7.48 -27.57
CA LYS A 529 -4.27 -8.49 -28.38
C LYS A 529 -5.21 -9.24 -29.31
#